data_AF-A0A396HGM5-F1
#
_entry.id   AF-A0A396HGM5-F1
#
_cell.length_a   1.000
_cell.length_b   1.000
_cell.length_c   1.000
_cell.angle_alpha   90.00
_cell.angle_beta   90.00
_cell.angle_gamma   90.00
#
_symmetry.space_group_name_H-M   'P 1'
#
loop_
_entity.id
_entity.type
_entity.pdbx_description
1 polymer ?
#
loop_
_entity_poly.entity_id
_entity_poly.type
_entity_poly.pdbx_seq_one_letter_code
_entity_poly.pdbx_strand_id
1 'polypeptide(L)'
;MKWGKYLVSICSLKGMTTSLLVGSMGQARYTTQIARSHMIPPFFALVHPKTGTPINATLLTTLSSCVVALFTSVDVLASVFSVSTLFIFMLMAIALLVRRYYAREATDKSDLWKVLLCLFVVVGSSAVGTGLWNSGLFGWIGYTVAACVWFSATLVMSLLPKKRQPKVWGVPLVPWVPSLSIAKNLFLMGSLGSEAFFRFLICTGVMLVYYLFVGVHATYDVDHGIGQESNNDERMEGANVVVFA
;
A
#
# COMPACT_ATOMS: atom_id res chain seq x y z
N MET A 1 -39.80 -15.79 -11.02
CA MET A 1 -39.15 -16.50 -9.89
C MET A 1 -38.87 -15.54 -8.73
N LYS A 2 -39.81 -15.35 -7.78
CA LYS A 2 -39.66 -14.36 -6.68
C LYS A 2 -38.66 -14.79 -5.60
N TRP A 3 -38.45 -16.09 -5.41
CA TRP A 3 -37.54 -16.67 -4.41
C TRP A 3 -36.06 -16.29 -4.63
N GLY A 4 -35.60 -16.24 -5.89
CA GLY A 4 -34.23 -15.84 -6.21
C GLY A 4 -33.87 -14.41 -5.79
N LYS A 5 -34.83 -13.46 -5.84
CA LYS A 5 -34.59 -12.07 -5.41
C LYS A 5 -34.32 -11.99 -3.91
N TYR A 6 -35.05 -12.75 -3.09
CA TYR A 6 -34.84 -12.80 -1.65
C TYR A 6 -33.49 -13.43 -1.30
N LEU A 7 -33.13 -14.51 -1.98
CA LEU A 7 -31.86 -15.19 -1.77
C LEU A 7 -30.67 -14.26 -2.08
N VAL A 8 -30.70 -13.57 -3.24
CA VAL A 8 -29.66 -12.60 -3.61
C VAL A 8 -29.59 -11.44 -2.62
N SER A 9 -30.73 -10.94 -2.13
CA SER A 9 -30.77 -9.84 -1.16
C SER A 9 -30.15 -10.23 0.18
N ILE A 10 -30.44 -11.42 0.70
CA ILE A 10 -29.86 -11.94 1.95
C ILE A 10 -28.35 -12.15 1.80
N CYS A 11 -27.89 -12.69 0.66
CA CYS A 11 -26.46 -12.87 0.38
C CYS A 11 -25.73 -11.52 0.32
N SER A 12 -26.30 -10.53 -0.35
CA SER A 12 -25.73 -9.19 -0.46
C SER A 12 -25.61 -8.51 0.90
N LEU A 13 -26.69 -8.55 1.71
CA LEU A 13 -26.69 -8.00 3.07
C LEU A 13 -25.63 -8.67 3.95
N LYS A 14 -25.59 -10.01 3.98
CA LYS A 14 -24.61 -10.75 4.80
C LYS A 14 -23.18 -10.48 4.34
N GLY A 15 -22.93 -10.45 3.04
CA GLY A 15 -21.60 -10.17 2.46
C GLY A 15 -21.08 -8.78 2.79
N MET A 16 -21.93 -7.75 2.70
CA MET A 16 -21.57 -6.38 3.08
C MET A 16 -21.26 -6.27 4.57
N THR A 17 -22.11 -6.84 5.44
CA THR A 17 -21.89 -6.81 6.89
C THR A 17 -20.59 -7.51 7.30
N THR A 18 -20.30 -8.68 6.71
CA THR A 18 -19.04 -9.39 6.98
C THR A 18 -17.82 -8.59 6.50
N SER A 19 -17.88 -8.00 5.31
CA SER A 19 -16.77 -7.22 4.76
C SER A 19 -16.48 -5.96 5.59
N LEU A 20 -17.53 -5.27 6.05
CA LEU A 20 -17.40 -4.12 6.95
C LEU A 20 -16.77 -4.49 8.29
N LEU A 21 -17.18 -5.63 8.86
CA LEU A 21 -16.62 -6.12 10.13
C LEU A 21 -15.14 -6.49 10.00
N VAL A 22 -14.76 -7.18 8.92
CA VAL A 22 -13.35 -7.53 8.66
C VAL A 22 -12.52 -6.27 8.41
N GLY A 23 -13.07 -5.30 7.67
CA GLY A 23 -12.42 -4.02 7.39
C GLY A 23 -12.16 -3.22 8.67
N SER A 24 -13.16 -3.09 9.55
CA SER A 24 -13.02 -2.34 10.81
C SER A 24 -12.00 -2.97 11.75
N MET A 25 -11.98 -4.31 11.85
CA MET A 25 -10.97 -5.03 12.62
C MET A 25 -9.55 -4.81 12.09
N GLY A 26 -9.39 -4.80 10.75
CA GLY A 26 -8.11 -4.51 10.12
C GLY A 26 -7.61 -3.09 10.44
N GLN A 27 -8.45 -2.08 10.18
CA GLN A 27 -8.11 -0.67 10.38
C GLN A 27 -7.76 -0.36 11.85
N ALA A 28 -8.48 -0.94 12.81
CA ALA A 28 -8.20 -0.75 14.23
C ALA A 28 -6.81 -1.27 14.63
N ARG A 29 -6.41 -2.44 14.11
CA ARG A 29 -5.09 -3.03 14.39
C ARG A 29 -3.95 -2.27 13.74
N TYR A 30 -4.13 -1.84 12.48
CA TYR A 30 -3.15 -0.97 11.81
C TYR A 30 -2.96 0.34 12.59
N THR A 31 -4.04 1.00 13.00
CA THR A 31 -3.98 2.25 13.77
C THR A 31 -3.29 2.07 15.11
N THR A 32 -3.56 0.96 15.81
CA THR A 32 -2.91 0.66 17.11
C THR A 32 -1.41 0.40 16.94
N GLN A 33 -1.02 -0.29 15.86
CA GLN A 33 0.39 -0.54 15.60
C GLN A 33 1.14 0.75 15.22
N ILE A 34 0.50 1.64 14.46
CA ILE A 34 1.04 2.98 14.15
C ILE A 34 1.16 3.83 15.42
N ALA A 35 0.16 3.78 16.31
CA ALA A 35 0.21 4.47 17.61
C ALA A 35 1.31 3.90 18.53
N ARG A 36 1.58 2.59 18.48
CA ARG A 36 2.71 1.97 19.21
C ARG A 36 4.08 2.38 18.67
N SER A 37 4.16 2.78 17.40
CA SER A 37 5.35 3.41 16.83
C SER A 37 5.42 4.92 17.13
N HIS A 38 4.62 5.43 18.08
CA HIS A 38 4.56 6.82 18.55
C HIS A 38 4.30 7.89 17.47
N MET A 39 3.85 7.51 16.27
CA MET A 39 3.47 8.45 15.19
C MET A 39 2.15 9.20 15.46
N ILE A 40 1.36 8.77 16.44
CA ILE A 40 0.02 9.27 16.78
C ILE A 40 -0.12 9.24 18.32
N PRO A 41 -0.87 10.15 18.98
CA PRO A 41 -0.92 10.26 20.44
C PRO A 41 -1.17 8.93 21.19
N PRO A 42 -0.52 8.69 22.34
CA PRO A 42 -0.53 7.40 23.04
C PRO A 42 -1.91 6.97 23.57
N PHE A 43 -2.87 7.90 23.64
CA PHE A 43 -4.26 7.60 23.98
C PHE A 43 -4.91 6.58 23.02
N PHE A 44 -4.45 6.51 21.76
CA PHE A 44 -4.94 5.57 20.76
C PHE A 44 -4.24 4.20 20.79
N ALA A 45 -3.12 4.08 21.51
CA ALA A 45 -2.43 2.80 21.73
C ALA A 45 -3.00 2.02 22.93
N LEU A 46 -3.92 2.62 23.69
CA LEU A 46 -4.48 2.07 24.92
C LEU A 46 -5.47 0.93 24.61
N VAL A 47 -5.01 -0.29 24.84
CA VAL A 47 -5.78 -1.52 24.64
C VAL A 47 -6.53 -1.85 25.92
N HIS A 48 -7.83 -2.12 25.82
CA HIS A 48 -8.64 -2.42 27.01
C HIS A 48 -8.20 -3.77 27.66
N PRO A 49 -7.89 -3.81 28.96
CA PRO A 49 -7.20 -4.94 29.60
C PRO A 49 -8.02 -6.23 29.69
N LYS A 50 -9.36 -6.18 29.65
CA LYS A 50 -10.21 -7.38 29.66
C LYS A 50 -10.54 -7.94 28.27
N THR A 51 -10.58 -7.09 27.25
CA THR A 51 -11.03 -7.47 25.89
C THR A 51 -9.87 -7.54 24.90
N GLY A 52 -8.69 -7.03 25.25
CA GLY A 52 -7.51 -7.03 24.37
C GLY A 52 -7.70 -6.25 23.07
N THR A 53 -8.77 -5.45 22.97
CA THR A 53 -9.15 -4.71 21.75
C THR A 53 -8.95 -3.20 21.91
N PRO A 54 -8.45 -2.52 20.87
CA PRO A 54 -8.26 -1.07 20.87
C PRO A 54 -9.58 -0.35 20.56
N ILE A 55 -10.43 -0.20 21.57
CA ILE A 55 -11.79 0.38 21.43
C ILE A 55 -11.71 1.84 20.95
N ASN A 56 -10.81 2.64 21.52
CA ASN A 56 -10.66 4.07 21.18
C ASN A 56 -10.25 4.27 19.71
N ALA A 57 -9.29 3.47 19.22
CA ALA A 57 -8.87 3.51 17.82
C ALA A 57 -10.00 3.08 16.88
N THR A 58 -10.73 2.03 17.24
CA THR A 58 -11.86 1.52 16.45
C THR A 58 -12.99 2.55 16.33
N LEU A 59 -13.33 3.21 17.44
CA LEU A 59 -14.38 4.24 17.46
C LEU A 59 -13.98 5.43 16.57
N LEU A 60 -12.74 5.91 16.68
CA LEU A 60 -12.25 7.03 15.88
C LEU A 60 -12.25 6.73 14.38
N THR A 61 -11.73 5.57 13.97
CA THR A 61 -11.66 5.20 12.54
C THR A 61 -13.05 4.96 11.95
N THR A 62 -13.98 4.41 12.74
CA THR A 62 -15.34 4.16 12.27
C THR A 62 -16.15 5.45 12.21
N LEU A 63 -15.97 6.34 13.20
CA LEU A 63 -16.64 7.64 13.22
C LEU A 63 -16.17 8.53 12.07
N SER A 64 -14.84 8.62 11.87
CA SER A 64 -14.28 9.37 10.73
C SER A 64 -14.74 8.81 9.38
N SER A 65 -14.79 7.49 9.21
CA SER A 65 -15.35 6.85 8.02
C SER A 65 -16.83 7.17 7.83
N CYS A 66 -17.63 7.16 8.90
CA CYS A 66 -19.05 7.51 8.87
C CYS A 66 -19.27 8.96 8.42
N VAL A 67 -18.47 9.90 8.95
CA VAL A 67 -18.50 11.31 8.54
C VAL A 67 -18.20 11.43 7.05
N VAL A 68 -17.11 10.81 6.57
CA VAL A 68 -16.76 10.84 5.13
C VAL A 68 -17.86 10.23 4.26
N ALA A 69 -18.48 9.13 4.71
CA ALA A 69 -19.56 8.46 4.00
C ALA A 69 -20.86 9.31 3.93
N LEU A 70 -21.13 10.15 4.93
CA LEU A 70 -22.29 11.06 4.93
C LEU A 70 -22.14 12.21 3.94
N PHE A 71 -20.92 12.71 3.77
CA PHE A 71 -20.65 13.87 2.89
C PHE A 71 -20.24 13.49 1.45
N THR A 72 -19.97 12.21 1.18
CA THR A 72 -19.42 11.76 -0.12
C THR A 72 -20.40 10.87 -0.87
N SER A 73 -20.62 11.15 -2.15
CA SER A 73 -21.40 10.28 -3.04
C SER A 73 -20.71 8.93 -3.24
N VAL A 74 -21.50 7.84 -3.27
CA VAL A 74 -21.00 6.47 -3.44
C VAL A 74 -20.20 6.27 -4.72
N ASP A 75 -20.55 6.95 -5.82
CA ASP A 75 -19.84 6.83 -7.10
C ASP A 75 -18.43 7.42 -7.04
N VAL A 76 -18.29 8.59 -6.42
CA VAL A 76 -16.98 9.23 -6.20
C VAL A 76 -16.11 8.33 -5.32
N LEU A 77 -16.65 7.83 -4.21
CA LEU A 77 -15.92 6.96 -3.30
C LEU A 77 -15.49 5.66 -3.98
N ALA A 78 -16.37 5.02 -4.75
CA ALA A 78 -16.07 3.80 -5.49
C ALA A 78 -14.98 4.02 -6.54
N SER A 79 -15.03 5.14 -7.27
CA SER A 79 -14.02 5.47 -8.29
C SER A 79 -12.62 5.67 -7.68
N VAL A 80 -12.52 6.42 -6.56
CA VAL A 80 -11.25 6.66 -5.86
C VAL A 80 -10.72 5.38 -5.21
N PHE A 81 -11.60 4.58 -4.61
CA PHE A 81 -11.23 3.31 -3.98
C PHE A 81 -10.71 2.28 -5.00
N SER A 82 -11.35 2.20 -6.17
CA SER A 82 -10.90 1.32 -7.25
C SER A 82 -9.52 1.70 -7.77
N VAL A 83 -9.28 2.97 -8.10
CA VAL A 83 -7.95 3.45 -8.53
C VAL A 83 -6.89 3.16 -7.45
N SER A 84 -7.22 3.41 -6.19
CA SER A 84 -6.30 3.18 -5.06
C SER A 84 -5.90 1.71 -4.90
N THR A 85 -6.87 0.79 -4.99
CA THR A 85 -6.59 -0.65 -4.86
C THR A 85 -5.79 -1.20 -6.03
N LEU A 86 -6.09 -0.77 -7.26
CA LEU A 86 -5.30 -1.10 -8.46
C LEU A 86 -3.85 -0.58 -8.32
N PHE A 87 -3.69 0.64 -7.81
CA PHE A 87 -2.38 1.23 -7.55
C PHE A 87 -1.58 0.47 -6.49
N ILE A 88 -2.20 0.14 -5.36
CA ILE A 88 -1.56 -0.65 -4.28
C ILE A 88 -1.15 -2.03 -4.79
N PHE A 89 -2.01 -2.71 -5.57
CA PHE A 89 -1.65 -4.02 -6.13
C PHE A 89 -0.52 -3.95 -7.15
N MET A 90 -0.45 -2.87 -7.94
CA MET A 90 0.70 -2.60 -8.80
C MET A 90 1.99 -2.40 -7.99
N LEU A 91 1.96 -1.55 -6.96
CA LEU A 91 3.12 -1.32 -6.08
C LEU A 91 3.54 -2.60 -5.34
N MET A 92 2.59 -3.41 -4.88
CA MET A 92 2.87 -4.68 -4.22
C MET A 92 3.56 -5.65 -5.19
N ALA A 93 3.12 -5.73 -6.44
CA ALA A 93 3.77 -6.57 -7.46
C ALA A 93 5.20 -6.10 -7.77
N ILE A 94 5.42 -4.79 -7.86
CA ILE A 94 6.75 -4.18 -7.98
C ILE A 94 7.62 -4.53 -6.78
N ALA A 95 7.10 -4.36 -5.55
CA ALA A 95 7.82 -4.66 -4.31
C ALA A 95 8.23 -6.14 -4.21
N LEU A 96 7.37 -7.06 -4.66
CA LEU A 96 7.69 -8.49 -4.71
C LEU A 96 8.81 -8.80 -5.73
N LEU A 97 8.81 -8.16 -6.89
CA LEU A 97 9.88 -8.28 -7.88
C LEU A 97 11.19 -7.73 -7.31
N VAL A 98 11.18 -6.49 -6.79
CA VAL A 98 12.35 -5.88 -6.17
C VAL A 98 12.89 -6.76 -5.04
N ARG A 99 12.04 -7.25 -4.14
CA ARG A 99 12.46 -8.12 -3.02
C ARG A 99 13.09 -9.44 -3.46
N ARG A 100 12.78 -9.94 -4.66
CA ARG A 100 13.34 -11.19 -5.21
C ARG A 100 14.74 -11.01 -5.77
N TYR A 101 14.98 -9.89 -6.46
CA TYR A 101 16.24 -9.61 -7.15
C TYR A 101 17.19 -8.71 -6.35
N TYR A 102 16.67 -7.98 -5.35
CA TYR A 102 17.44 -7.16 -4.42
C TYR A 102 17.82 -7.93 -3.15
N ALA A 103 19.11 -8.14 -2.96
CA ALA A 103 19.68 -8.55 -1.68
C ALA A 103 20.77 -7.52 -1.28
N ARG A 104 20.56 -6.83 -0.15
CA ARG A 104 21.39 -5.70 0.34
C ARG A 104 22.88 -6.05 0.47
N GLU A 105 23.20 -7.33 0.64
CA GLU A 105 24.55 -7.78 0.96
C GLU A 105 25.30 -8.47 -0.20
N ALA A 106 24.63 -8.75 -1.33
CA ALA A 106 25.19 -9.58 -2.40
C ALA A 106 25.02 -9.00 -3.82
N THR A 107 24.50 -7.78 -3.96
CA THR A 107 24.12 -7.23 -5.28
C THR A 107 25.00 -6.08 -5.71
N ASP A 108 25.75 -6.28 -6.80
CA ASP A 108 26.51 -5.24 -7.48
C ASP A 108 25.57 -4.16 -8.05
N LYS A 109 26.02 -2.90 -8.05
CA LYS A 109 25.22 -1.75 -8.50
C LYS A 109 24.77 -1.90 -9.96
N SER A 110 25.55 -2.60 -10.81
CA SER A 110 25.22 -2.82 -12.22
C SER A 110 24.02 -3.76 -12.39
N ASP A 111 23.91 -4.81 -11.59
CA ASP A 111 22.77 -5.75 -11.64
C ASP A 111 21.48 -5.10 -11.12
N LEU A 112 21.59 -4.21 -10.14
CA LEU A 112 20.47 -3.43 -9.64
C LEU A 112 19.88 -2.50 -10.70
N TRP A 113 20.73 -1.73 -11.38
CA TRP A 113 20.28 -0.86 -12.45
C TRP A 113 19.66 -1.65 -13.61
N LYS A 114 20.17 -2.85 -13.95
CA LYS A 114 19.53 -3.74 -14.94
C LYS A 114 18.13 -4.22 -14.49
N VAL A 115 17.97 -4.61 -13.23
CA VAL A 115 16.66 -5.02 -12.67
C VAL A 115 15.69 -3.84 -12.66
N LEU A 116 16.15 -2.66 -12.25
CA LEU A 116 15.36 -1.44 -12.23
C LEU A 116 14.96 -0.99 -13.64
N LEU A 117 15.88 -1.02 -14.59
CA LEU A 117 15.61 -0.75 -16.01
C LEU A 117 14.58 -1.74 -16.56
N CYS A 118 14.74 -3.04 -16.28
CA CYS A 118 13.78 -4.05 -16.71
C CYS A 118 12.39 -3.82 -16.11
N LEU A 119 12.32 -3.44 -14.84
CA LEU A 119 11.06 -3.11 -14.18
C LEU A 119 10.42 -1.85 -14.78
N PHE A 120 11.22 -0.83 -15.05
CA PHE A 120 10.76 0.39 -15.70
C PHE A 120 10.24 0.10 -17.12
N VAL A 121 10.91 -0.77 -17.87
CA VAL A 121 10.45 -1.22 -19.19
C VAL A 121 9.15 -2.01 -19.09
N VAL A 122 8.98 -2.90 -18.11
CA VAL A 122 7.73 -3.64 -17.88
C VAL A 122 6.56 -2.68 -17.58
N VAL A 123 6.79 -1.71 -16.68
CA VAL A 123 5.78 -0.71 -16.32
C VAL A 123 5.49 0.22 -17.49
N GLY A 124 6.53 0.72 -18.17
CA GLY A 124 6.43 1.63 -19.31
C GLY A 124 5.74 0.99 -20.50
N SER A 125 6.09 -0.25 -20.86
CA SER A 125 5.42 -1.01 -21.93
C SER A 125 3.93 -1.22 -21.62
N SER A 126 3.60 -1.48 -20.35
CA SER A 126 2.21 -1.61 -19.93
C SER A 126 1.48 -0.27 -19.99
N ALA A 127 2.12 0.85 -19.61
CA ALA A 127 1.56 2.19 -19.65
C ALA A 127 1.30 2.66 -21.09
N VAL A 128 2.24 2.37 -22.00
CA VAL A 128 2.12 2.63 -23.43
C VAL A 128 0.97 1.80 -24.02
N GLY A 129 0.86 0.52 -23.66
CA GLY A 129 -0.27 -0.33 -24.08
C GLY A 129 -1.62 0.26 -23.67
N THR A 130 -1.74 0.75 -22.43
CA THR A 130 -2.94 1.42 -21.94
C THR A 130 -3.19 2.77 -22.64
N GLY A 131 -2.16 3.57 -22.88
CA GLY A 131 -2.30 4.86 -23.58
C GLY A 131 -2.73 4.71 -25.04
N LEU A 132 -2.21 3.69 -25.72
CA LEU A 132 -2.62 3.35 -27.09
C LEU A 132 -4.09 2.90 -27.14
N TRP A 133 -4.54 2.13 -26.15
CA TRP A 133 -5.96 1.77 -26.00
C TRP A 133 -6.86 3.00 -25.88
N ASN A 134 -6.47 3.97 -25.06
CA ASN A 134 -7.27 5.18 -24.83
C ASN A 134 -7.27 6.15 -26.02
N SER A 135 -6.17 6.23 -26.76
CA SER A 135 -6.02 7.17 -27.90
C SER A 135 -6.65 6.67 -29.21
N GLY A 136 -6.94 5.39 -29.33
CA GLY A 136 -7.47 4.78 -30.57
C GLY A 136 -6.52 4.83 -31.77
N LEU A 137 -5.37 5.50 -31.66
CA LEU A 137 -4.33 5.52 -32.68
C LEU A 137 -3.54 4.20 -32.61
N PHE A 138 -3.32 3.58 -33.78
CA PHE A 138 -2.57 2.33 -34.02
C PHE A 138 -3.32 0.99 -33.86
N GLY A 139 -4.62 0.99 -33.54
CA GLY A 139 -5.44 -0.23 -33.55
C GLY A 139 -4.79 -1.42 -32.82
N TRP A 140 -4.97 -2.63 -33.36
CA TRP A 140 -4.42 -3.86 -32.77
C TRP A 140 -2.88 -3.95 -32.83
N ILE A 141 -2.24 -3.24 -33.75
CA ILE A 141 -0.77 -3.29 -33.95
C ILE A 141 -0.06 -2.75 -32.71
N GLY A 142 -0.49 -1.60 -32.19
CA GLY A 142 0.12 -0.99 -31.00
C GLY A 142 0.06 -1.91 -29.78
N TYR A 143 -1.05 -2.62 -29.61
CA TYR A 143 -1.24 -3.59 -28.53
C TYR A 143 -0.29 -4.78 -28.67
N THR A 144 -0.15 -5.34 -29.88
CA THR A 144 0.76 -6.47 -30.11
C THR A 144 2.21 -6.11 -29.86
N VAL A 145 2.64 -4.91 -30.28
CA VAL A 145 4.01 -4.43 -30.02
C VAL A 145 4.25 -4.25 -28.52
N ALA A 146 3.32 -3.62 -27.79
CA ALA A 146 3.42 -3.45 -26.34
C ALA A 146 3.43 -4.80 -25.60
N ALA A 147 2.65 -5.79 -26.06
CA ALA A 147 2.64 -7.14 -25.50
C ALA A 147 3.95 -7.90 -25.75
N CYS A 148 4.52 -7.79 -26.96
CA CYS A 148 5.83 -8.36 -27.28
C CYS A 148 6.95 -7.74 -26.45
N VAL A 149 6.95 -6.41 -26.29
CA VAL A 149 7.92 -5.71 -25.45
C VAL A 149 7.76 -6.12 -23.98
N TRP A 150 6.53 -6.20 -23.46
CA TRP A 150 6.26 -6.69 -22.09
C TRP A 150 6.73 -8.13 -21.87
N PHE A 151 6.46 -9.02 -22.82
CA PHE A 151 6.87 -10.43 -22.77
C PHE A 151 8.39 -10.56 -22.80
N SER A 152 9.05 -9.84 -23.71
CA SER A 152 10.52 -9.84 -23.81
C SER A 152 11.18 -9.29 -22.54
N ALA A 153 10.66 -8.20 -21.96
CA ALA A 153 11.17 -7.66 -20.70
C ALA A 153 10.98 -8.64 -19.53
N THR A 154 9.83 -9.29 -19.44
CA THR A 154 9.58 -10.33 -18.41
C THR A 154 10.48 -11.55 -18.59
N LEU A 155 10.77 -11.92 -19.84
CA LEU A 155 11.69 -12.99 -20.20
C LEU A 155 13.13 -12.63 -19.83
N VAL A 156 13.61 -11.43 -20.16
CA VAL A 156 14.92 -10.92 -19.74
C VAL A 156 15.02 -10.97 -18.21
N MET A 157 13.99 -10.52 -17.47
CA MET A 157 13.96 -10.60 -16.02
C MET A 157 14.06 -12.03 -15.49
N SER A 158 13.48 -13.01 -16.19
CA SER A 158 13.53 -14.42 -15.80
C SER A 158 14.92 -15.04 -15.94
N LEU A 159 15.75 -14.48 -16.84
CA LEU A 159 17.13 -14.90 -17.10
C LEU A 159 18.14 -14.25 -16.15
N LEU A 160 17.74 -13.22 -15.39
CA LEU A 160 18.62 -12.61 -14.39
C LEU A 160 18.85 -13.57 -13.19
N PRO A 161 20.08 -13.57 -12.61
CA PRO A 161 20.42 -14.45 -11.51
C PRO A 161 19.55 -14.15 -10.27
N LYS A 162 18.80 -15.15 -9.82
CA LYS A 162 17.87 -15.04 -8.69
C LYS A 162 18.67 -15.14 -7.37
N LYS A 163 18.91 -14.01 -6.71
CA LYS A 163 19.74 -13.95 -5.48
C LYS A 163 19.03 -14.44 -4.21
N ARG A 164 17.69 -14.40 -4.15
CA ARG A 164 16.94 -14.82 -2.95
C ARG A 164 16.01 -16.00 -3.26
N GLN A 165 16.33 -17.19 -2.76
CA GLN A 165 15.42 -18.35 -2.79
C GLN A 165 14.45 -18.30 -1.59
N PRO A 166 13.16 -18.67 -1.74
CA PRO A 166 12.22 -18.66 -0.63
C PRO A 166 12.44 -19.91 0.23
N LYS A 167 12.62 -19.74 1.55
CA LYS A 167 13.00 -20.83 2.47
C LYS A 167 11.82 -21.75 2.88
N VAL A 168 10.56 -21.34 2.66
CA VAL A 168 9.38 -22.07 3.18
C VAL A 168 8.20 -22.13 2.20
N TRP A 169 7.91 -21.06 1.43
CA TRP A 169 6.84 -21.06 0.43
C TRP A 169 7.22 -20.14 -0.74
N GLY A 170 7.42 -20.73 -1.93
CA GLY A 170 7.75 -20.00 -3.15
C GLY A 170 6.57 -19.98 -4.10
N VAL A 171 6.17 -18.79 -4.54
CA VAL A 171 5.17 -18.67 -5.61
C VAL A 171 5.77 -19.29 -6.89
N PRO A 172 5.13 -20.31 -7.51
CA PRO A 172 5.74 -21.15 -8.53
C PRO A 172 6.03 -20.44 -9.87
N LEU A 173 5.48 -19.24 -10.11
CA LEU A 173 5.61 -18.51 -11.38
C LEU A 173 6.20 -17.09 -11.24
N VAL A 174 7.15 -16.86 -10.32
CA VAL A 174 7.92 -15.59 -10.29
C VAL A 174 8.98 -15.64 -11.39
N PRO A 175 9.05 -14.70 -12.37
CA PRO A 175 8.52 -13.31 -12.36
C PRO A 175 7.24 -13.03 -13.17
N TRP A 176 6.60 -14.05 -13.75
CA TRP A 176 5.44 -13.90 -14.63
C TRP A 176 4.15 -13.47 -13.91
N VAL A 177 3.89 -14.00 -12.72
CA VAL A 177 2.68 -13.64 -11.95
C VAL A 177 2.69 -12.17 -11.52
N PRO A 178 3.77 -11.64 -10.90
CA PRO A 178 3.84 -10.23 -10.56
C PRO A 178 3.79 -9.29 -11.77
N SER A 179 4.48 -9.61 -12.87
CA SER A 179 4.47 -8.78 -14.08
C SER A 179 3.08 -8.73 -14.74
N LEU A 180 2.36 -9.85 -14.75
CA LEU A 180 0.98 -9.91 -15.28
C LEU A 180 0.02 -9.12 -14.38
N SER A 181 0.25 -9.11 -13.07
CA SER A 181 -0.50 -8.27 -12.13
C SER A 181 -0.31 -6.78 -12.44
N ILE A 182 0.92 -6.34 -12.70
CA ILE A 182 1.22 -4.95 -13.09
C ILE A 182 0.47 -4.59 -14.39
N ALA A 183 0.56 -5.45 -15.41
CA ALA A 183 -0.09 -5.20 -16.70
C ALA A 183 -1.63 -5.07 -16.56
N LYS A 184 -2.26 -6.02 -15.86
CA LYS A 184 -3.72 -5.97 -15.66
C LYS A 184 -4.16 -4.77 -14.83
N ASN A 185 -3.48 -4.48 -13.71
CA ASN A 185 -3.83 -3.35 -12.88
C ASN A 185 -3.71 -2.02 -13.63
N LEU A 186 -2.68 -1.87 -14.46
CA LEU A 186 -2.46 -0.65 -15.24
C LEU A 186 -3.43 -0.52 -16.43
N PHE A 187 -3.81 -1.63 -17.06
CA PHE A 187 -4.84 -1.66 -18.09
C PHE A 187 -6.21 -1.27 -17.53
N LEU A 188 -6.60 -1.87 -16.39
CA LEU A 188 -7.84 -1.50 -15.71
C LEU A 188 -7.80 -0.04 -15.28
N MET A 189 -6.69 0.42 -14.71
CA MET A 189 -6.55 1.80 -14.24
C MET A 189 -6.75 2.81 -15.37
N GLY A 190 -6.17 2.62 -16.55
CA GLY A 190 -6.41 3.53 -17.68
C GLY A 190 -7.71 3.31 -18.44
N SER A 191 -8.48 2.27 -18.10
CA SER A 191 -9.87 2.13 -18.53
C SER A 191 -10.84 2.94 -17.66
N LEU A 192 -10.39 3.45 -16.50
CA LEU A 192 -11.18 4.37 -15.68
C LEU A 192 -11.09 5.78 -16.26
N GLY A 193 -12.20 6.52 -16.19
CA GLY A 193 -12.27 7.90 -16.65
C GLY A 193 -11.21 8.80 -16.01
N SER A 194 -10.70 9.77 -16.75
CA SER A 194 -9.68 10.72 -16.30
C SER A 194 -10.06 11.44 -15.00
N GLU A 195 -11.36 11.63 -14.75
CA GLU A 195 -11.87 12.20 -13.50
C GLU A 195 -11.44 11.42 -12.25
N ALA A 196 -11.35 10.10 -12.32
CA ALA A 196 -10.94 9.26 -11.19
C ALA A 196 -9.48 9.49 -10.81
N PHE A 197 -8.61 9.74 -11.81
CA PHE A 197 -7.20 10.07 -11.58
C PHE A 197 -7.03 11.41 -10.90
N PHE A 198 -7.76 12.44 -11.34
CA PHE A 198 -7.70 13.76 -10.70
C PHE A 198 -8.16 13.68 -9.24
N ARG A 199 -9.27 12.98 -8.97
CA ARG A 199 -9.76 12.75 -7.59
C ARG A 199 -8.74 12.00 -6.73
N PHE A 200 -8.13 10.95 -7.29
CA PHE A 200 -7.09 10.17 -6.62
C PHE A 200 -5.85 11.00 -6.31
N LEU A 201 -5.37 11.82 -7.25
CA LEU A 201 -4.20 12.69 -7.05
C LEU A 201 -4.45 13.76 -6.00
N ILE A 202 -5.63 14.39 -6.01
CA ILE A 202 -6.01 15.38 -4.99
C ILE A 202 -6.05 14.70 -3.61
N CYS A 203 -6.74 13.56 -3.47
CA CYS A 203 -6.83 12.82 -2.21
C CYS A 203 -5.44 12.38 -1.70
N THR A 204 -4.60 11.86 -2.60
CA THR A 204 -3.22 11.47 -2.27
C THR A 204 -2.39 12.68 -1.85
N GLY A 205 -2.53 13.82 -2.53
CA GLY A 205 -1.86 15.06 -2.18
C GLY A 205 -2.24 15.55 -0.79
N VAL A 206 -3.54 15.55 -0.45
CA VAL A 206 -4.02 15.91 0.89
C VAL A 206 -3.46 14.96 1.95
N MET A 207 -3.46 13.64 1.70
CA MET A 207 -2.85 12.67 2.63
C MET A 207 -1.35 12.87 2.80
N LEU A 208 -0.64 13.22 1.74
CA LEU A 208 0.80 13.47 1.79
C LEU A 208 1.10 14.75 2.56
N VAL A 209 0.32 15.82 2.35
CA VAL A 209 0.42 17.06 3.15
C VAL A 209 0.14 16.75 4.62
N TYR A 210 -0.94 16.03 4.93
CA TYR A 210 -1.21 15.61 6.31
C TYR A 210 -0.05 14.80 6.91
N TYR A 211 0.53 13.86 6.17
CA TYR A 211 1.69 13.08 6.61
C TYR A 211 2.94 13.96 6.83
N LEU A 212 3.22 14.92 5.95
CA LEU A 212 4.36 15.83 6.12
C LEU A 212 4.19 16.79 7.29
N PHE A 213 2.97 17.30 7.54
CA PHE A 213 2.73 18.22 8.65
C PHE A 213 2.64 17.50 9.99
N VAL A 214 1.87 16.40 10.07
CA VAL A 214 1.63 15.68 11.32
C VAL A 214 2.63 14.55 11.51
N GLY A 215 2.84 13.73 10.49
CA GLY A 215 3.69 12.53 10.57
C GLY A 215 5.17 12.84 10.77
N VAL A 216 5.74 13.80 10.03
CA VAL A 216 7.14 14.23 10.25
C VAL A 216 7.30 14.93 11.58
N HIS A 217 6.38 15.83 11.95
CA HIS A 217 6.48 16.55 13.22
C HIS A 217 6.34 15.60 14.42
N ALA A 218 5.40 14.65 14.37
CA ALA A 218 5.26 13.61 15.38
C ALA A 218 6.50 12.70 15.45
N THR A 219 7.12 12.36 14.32
CA THR A 219 8.36 11.57 14.31
C THR A 219 9.53 12.36 14.90
N TYR A 220 9.59 13.67 14.64
CA TYR A 220 10.65 14.57 15.13
C TYR A 220 10.55 14.83 16.64
N ASP A 221 9.33 15.04 17.16
CA ASP A 221 9.08 15.26 18.59
C ASP A 221 9.42 14.01 19.43
N VAL A 222 9.26 12.81 18.86
CA VAL A 222 9.60 11.54 19.54
C VAL A 222 11.11 11.35 19.66
N ASP A 223 11.88 11.69 18.62
CA ASP A 223 13.34 11.57 18.62
C ASP A 223 13.98 12.53 19.65
N HIS A 224 13.43 13.74 19.79
CA HIS A 224 13.88 14.71 20.80
C HIS A 224 13.48 14.31 22.23
N GLY A 225 12.30 13.69 22.42
CA GLY A 225 11.87 13.17 23.71
C GLY A 225 12.79 12.07 24.25
N ILE A 226 13.20 11.13 23.40
CA ILE A 226 14.15 10.05 23.76
C ILE A 226 15.53 10.63 24.11
N GLY A 227 16.01 11.61 23.34
CA GLY A 227 17.29 12.27 23.62
C GLY A 227 17.30 13.03 24.96
N GLN A 228 16.16 13.58 25.37
CA GLN A 228 16.04 14.36 26.60
C GLN A 228 15.85 13.48 27.85
N GLU A 229 15.17 12.33 27.74
CA GLU A 229 15.12 11.31 28.81
C GLU A 229 16.49 10.65 29.02
N SER A 230 17.20 10.26 27.95
CA SER A 230 18.55 9.68 28.07
C SER A 230 19.54 10.64 28.73
N ASN A 231 19.50 11.92 28.39
CA ASN A 231 20.37 12.95 28.99
C ASN A 231 19.99 13.25 30.46
N ASN A 232 18.72 13.08 30.84
CA ASN A 232 18.29 13.21 32.24
C ASN A 232 18.70 12.00 33.09
N ASP A 233 18.63 10.78 32.56
CA ASP A 233 19.08 9.57 33.26
C ASP A 233 20.60 9.58 33.48
N GLU A 234 21.40 9.95 32.47
CA GLU A 234 22.86 10.10 32.63
C GLU A 234 23.23 11.18 33.67
N ARG A 235 22.44 12.27 33.73
CA ARG A 235 22.64 13.33 34.72
C ARG A 235 22.26 12.89 36.14
N MET A 236 21.27 12.01 36.30
CA MET A 236 20.90 11.44 37.60
C MET A 236 21.89 10.35 38.06
N GLU A 237 22.42 9.53 37.16
CA GLU A 237 23.52 8.61 37.49
C GLU A 237 24.80 9.36 37.87
N GLY A 238 25.19 10.39 37.10
CA GLY A 238 26.34 11.23 37.43
C GLY A 238 26.18 11.98 38.75
N ALA A 239 24.97 12.46 39.08
CA ALA A 239 24.70 13.10 40.36
C ALA A 239 24.74 12.12 41.53
N ASN A 240 24.26 10.88 41.37
CA ASN A 240 24.35 9.85 42.41
C ASN A 240 25.81 9.46 42.69
N VAL A 241 26.67 9.35 41.66
CA VAL A 241 28.09 9.01 41.85
C VAL A 241 28.86 10.09 42.63
N VAL A 242 28.47 11.36 42.51
CA VAL A 242 29.11 12.49 43.25
C VAL A 242 28.62 12.59 44.70
N VAL A 243 27.45 12.04 45.04
CA VAL A 243 26.92 12.04 46.42
C VAL A 243 27.49 10.89 47.27
N PHE A 244 28.08 9.87 46.65
CA PHE A 244 28.72 8.72 47.32
C PHE A 244 30.26 8.78 47.34
N ALA A 245 30.87 9.89 46.94
CA ALA A 245 32.32 10.16 47.03
C ALA A 245 32.61 11.27 48.05
#